data_AF-A0A9D9LML5-F1
#
_entry.id   AF-A0A9D9LML5-F1
#
_cell.length_a   1.000
_cell.length_b   1.000
_cell.length_c   1.000
_cell.angle_alpha   90.00
_cell.angle_beta   90.00
_cell.angle_gamma   90.00
#
_symmetry.space_group_name_H-M   'P 1'
#
loop_
_entity.id
_entity.type
_entity.pdbx_description
1 polymer ?
#
loop_
_entity_poly.entity_id
_entity_poly.type
_entity_poly.pdbx_seq_one_letter_code
_entity_poly.pdbx_strand_id
1 'polypeptide(L)'
;SCEYYFNRKERILERADENWERKSYVATYYTNLVLAERGELGEYLTENYQPATYGLLLDVDESSGYCYAMAAADATAAIGDMAEAQRATLLAMTFTPHQRSSRVAKKMVEIAMTVGDKELAEKFLWQLERTALHREWAANRRAELVSGAVPSDEVRANLVENDGFVGANNWYPALYALVEANGANRMAVDYLLSMHLLRKDRERFLDDYERYFYPRWGAQPPKVYQQALMMSFDDESELMEAIERYGISAEVQRDCIDYSRIYVSEGGRGEALQERFSRTYWFYCNYAQMN
;
A
#
# COMPACT_ATOMS: atom_id res chain seq x y z
N SER A 1 6.22 -7.67 10.37
CA SER A 1 7.20 -6.68 10.85
C SER A 1 8.63 -7.19 10.78
N CYS A 2 9.01 -8.28 11.46
CA CYS A 2 10.42 -8.73 11.46
C CYS A 2 10.91 -9.19 10.07
N GLU A 3 10.13 -9.99 9.33
CA GLU A 3 10.55 -10.46 7.99
C GLU A 3 10.78 -9.29 7.02
N TYR A 4 9.89 -8.27 7.02
CA TYR A 4 10.06 -7.07 6.19
C TYR A 4 11.32 -6.30 6.57
N TYR A 5 11.55 -6.07 7.87
CA TYR A 5 12.76 -5.41 8.36
C TYR A 5 14.07 -6.12 7.97
N PHE A 6 14.06 -7.46 7.90
CA PHE A 6 15.20 -8.26 7.46
C PHE A 6 15.24 -8.47 5.94
N ASN A 7 14.44 -7.73 5.17
CA ASN A 7 14.33 -7.82 3.71
C ASN A 7 14.01 -9.24 3.20
N ARG A 8 13.14 -9.96 3.93
CA ARG A 8 12.67 -11.31 3.57
C ARG A 8 11.25 -11.25 3.01
N LYS A 9 11.11 -10.53 1.90
CA LYS A 9 9.80 -10.20 1.30
C LYS A 9 9.09 -11.43 0.75
N GLU A 10 9.84 -12.39 0.22
CA GLU A 10 9.33 -13.65 -0.33
C GLU A 10 8.60 -14.48 0.74
N ARG A 11 9.17 -14.54 1.95
CA ARG A 11 8.56 -15.25 3.09
C ARG A 11 7.24 -14.63 3.55
N ILE A 12 7.03 -13.34 3.31
CA ILE A 12 5.76 -12.68 3.62
C ILE A 12 4.70 -13.19 2.65
N LEU A 13 5.02 -13.25 1.36
CA LEU A 13 4.11 -13.74 0.32
C LEU A 13 3.82 -15.24 0.45
N GLU A 14 4.83 -16.07 0.74
CA GLU A 14 4.68 -17.51 0.99
C GLU A 14 3.69 -17.84 2.11
N ARG A 15 3.53 -16.92 3.07
CA ARG A 15 2.65 -17.09 4.24
C ARG A 15 1.37 -16.28 4.15
N ALA A 16 1.13 -15.59 3.04
CA ALA A 16 -0.01 -14.69 2.92
C ALA A 16 -1.35 -15.44 2.96
N ASP A 17 -1.41 -16.63 2.35
CA ASP A 17 -2.58 -17.52 2.39
C ASP A 17 -2.95 -17.98 3.82
N GLU A 18 -1.96 -18.16 4.72
CA GLU A 18 -2.22 -18.53 6.12
C GLU A 18 -3.05 -17.46 6.85
N ASN A 19 -3.12 -16.23 6.31
CA ASN A 19 -3.81 -15.14 6.96
C ASN A 19 -5.34 -15.18 6.79
N TRP A 20 -5.87 -15.99 5.87
CA TRP A 20 -7.32 -16.21 5.75
C TRP A 20 -7.93 -16.79 7.04
N GLU A 21 -7.18 -17.63 7.74
CA GLU A 21 -7.58 -18.20 9.04
C GLU A 21 -7.26 -17.26 10.20
N ARG A 22 -6.07 -16.64 10.19
CA ARG A 22 -5.57 -15.82 11.30
C ARG A 22 -6.19 -14.42 11.39
N LYS A 23 -6.60 -13.86 10.26
CA LYS A 23 -7.18 -12.52 10.12
C LYS A 23 -6.34 -11.41 10.78
N SER A 24 -5.02 -11.49 10.61
CA SER A 24 -4.08 -10.51 11.16
C SER A 24 -3.97 -9.29 10.26
N TYR A 25 -4.24 -8.11 10.82
CA TYR A 25 -4.12 -6.81 10.15
C TYR A 25 -2.69 -6.54 9.69
N VAL A 26 -1.71 -6.79 10.58
CA VAL A 26 -0.29 -6.56 10.29
C VAL A 26 0.22 -7.53 9.22
N ALA A 27 -0.31 -8.75 9.16
CA ALA A 27 0.06 -9.68 8.11
C ALA A 27 -0.44 -9.19 6.75
N THR A 28 -1.72 -8.82 6.64
CA THR A 28 -2.27 -8.23 5.41
C THR A 28 -1.50 -6.97 5.01
N TYR A 29 -1.23 -6.07 5.95
CA TYR A 29 -0.48 -4.85 5.72
C TYR A 29 0.85 -5.10 5.01
N TYR A 30 1.67 -6.00 5.55
CA TYR A 30 2.97 -6.28 4.95
C TYR A 30 2.86 -7.07 3.64
N THR A 31 1.83 -7.92 3.47
CA THR A 31 1.56 -8.56 2.17
C THR A 31 1.23 -7.52 1.11
N ASN A 32 0.30 -6.61 1.40
CA ASN A 32 -0.09 -5.55 0.47
C ASN A 32 1.08 -4.62 0.15
N LEU A 33 1.90 -4.25 1.15
CA LEU A 33 3.11 -3.45 0.93
C LEU A 33 4.08 -4.14 -0.03
N VAL A 34 4.36 -5.42 0.18
CA VAL A 34 5.28 -6.18 -0.71
C VAL A 34 4.71 -6.33 -2.11
N LEU A 35 3.41 -6.57 -2.26
CA LEU A 35 2.75 -6.60 -3.57
C LEU A 35 2.84 -5.25 -4.27
N ALA A 36 2.64 -4.16 -3.54
CA ALA A 36 2.72 -2.82 -4.08
C ALA A 36 4.14 -2.45 -4.51
N GLU A 37 5.18 -2.85 -3.75
CA GLU A 37 6.58 -2.69 -4.15
C GLU A 37 6.92 -3.46 -5.44
N ARG A 38 6.15 -4.49 -5.78
CA ARG A 38 6.27 -5.26 -7.04
C ARG A 38 5.37 -4.72 -8.16
N GLY A 39 4.52 -3.72 -7.90
CA GLY A 39 3.51 -3.26 -8.85
C GLY A 39 2.35 -4.24 -9.06
N GLU A 40 2.18 -5.19 -8.13
CA GLU A 40 1.24 -6.32 -8.22
C GLU A 40 0.03 -6.15 -7.28
N LEU A 41 -0.09 -5.01 -6.57
CA LEU A 41 -1.17 -4.78 -5.59
C LEU A 41 -2.56 -4.94 -6.22
N GLY A 42 -2.81 -4.27 -7.35
CA GLY A 42 -4.10 -4.38 -8.05
C GLY A 42 -4.38 -5.76 -8.65
N GLU A 43 -3.38 -6.64 -8.74
CA GLU A 43 -3.55 -8.00 -9.28
C GLU A 43 -4.00 -8.97 -8.19
N TYR A 44 -3.40 -8.86 -7.00
CA TYR A 44 -3.56 -9.81 -5.90
C TYR A 44 -4.27 -9.23 -4.66
N LEU A 45 -4.85 -8.02 -4.74
CA LEU A 45 -5.52 -7.37 -3.60
C LEU A 45 -6.51 -8.32 -2.92
N THR A 46 -7.39 -8.96 -3.68
CA THR A 46 -8.45 -9.82 -3.10
C THR A 46 -8.07 -11.29 -2.98
N GLU A 47 -6.85 -11.66 -3.38
CA GLU A 47 -6.30 -13.02 -3.21
C GLU A 47 -5.91 -13.30 -1.75
N ASN A 48 -5.73 -12.23 -0.97
CA ASN A 48 -5.37 -12.27 0.44
C ASN A 48 -6.52 -11.73 1.31
N TYR A 49 -6.54 -12.10 2.59
CA TYR A 49 -7.50 -11.54 3.54
C TYR A 49 -7.35 -10.01 3.62
N GLN A 50 -8.45 -9.27 3.41
CA GLN A 50 -8.47 -7.80 3.44
C GLN A 50 -9.36 -7.24 4.56
N PRO A 51 -8.78 -6.68 5.64
CA PRO A 51 -9.52 -6.00 6.70
C PRO A 51 -9.79 -4.53 6.34
N ALA A 52 -10.53 -4.32 5.24
CA ALA A 52 -10.78 -2.99 4.66
C ALA A 52 -9.49 -2.16 4.48
N THR A 53 -9.57 -0.84 4.58
CA THR A 53 -8.43 0.06 4.35
C THR A 53 -7.30 -0.09 5.36
N TYR A 54 -7.55 -0.66 6.54
CA TYR A 54 -6.52 -0.94 7.56
C TYR A 54 -5.49 -1.98 7.09
N GLY A 55 -5.82 -2.75 6.05
CA GLY A 55 -4.86 -3.63 5.38
C GLY A 55 -3.88 -2.89 4.46
N LEU A 56 -4.09 -1.61 4.16
CA LEU A 56 -3.23 -0.82 3.27
C LEU A 56 -2.37 0.16 4.07
N LEU A 57 -3.01 1.05 4.83
CA LEU A 57 -2.36 2.09 5.62
C LEU A 57 -2.89 2.02 7.06
N LEU A 58 -1.96 2.13 8.02
CA LEU A 58 -2.26 1.94 9.44
C LEU A 58 -2.39 3.30 10.11
N ASP A 59 -3.56 3.57 10.68
CA ASP A 59 -3.76 4.71 11.57
C ASP A 59 -2.93 4.49 12.85
N VAL A 60 -2.04 5.43 13.16
CA VAL A 60 -1.18 5.35 14.34
C VAL A 60 -1.23 6.61 15.19
N ASP A 61 -1.31 6.36 16.49
CA ASP A 61 -1.39 7.34 17.58
C ASP A 61 -0.59 6.87 18.81
N GLU A 62 -0.68 7.63 19.90
CA GLU A 62 -0.01 7.36 21.18
C GLU A 62 -0.46 6.07 21.87
N SER A 63 -1.55 5.42 21.42
CA SER A 63 -2.06 4.17 21.98
C SER A 63 -1.68 2.94 21.13
N SER A 64 -1.23 3.16 19.90
CA SER A 64 -1.00 2.10 18.90
C SER A 64 0.20 1.20 19.23
N GLY A 65 1.20 1.74 19.92
CA GLY A 65 2.40 1.03 20.32
C GLY A 65 3.46 0.87 19.22
N TYR A 66 4.65 0.42 19.63
CA TYR A 66 5.87 0.41 18.81
C TYR A 66 5.73 -0.31 17.46
N CYS A 67 5.13 -1.50 17.45
CA CYS A 67 5.07 -2.34 16.26
C CYS A 67 4.22 -1.73 15.14
N TYR A 68 3.10 -1.10 15.49
CA TYR A 68 2.19 -0.46 14.53
C TYR A 68 2.77 0.85 14.02
N ALA A 69 3.35 1.69 14.89
CA ALA A 69 4.01 2.92 14.49
C ALA A 69 5.19 2.67 13.53
N MET A 70 6.01 1.65 13.81
CA MET A 70 7.07 1.23 12.87
C MET A 70 6.49 0.68 11.56
N ALA A 71 5.38 -0.06 11.62
CA ALA A 71 4.74 -0.58 10.42
C ALA A 71 4.23 0.56 9.56
N ALA A 72 3.49 1.52 10.11
CA ALA A 72 2.98 2.69 9.38
C ALA A 72 4.08 3.48 8.66
N ALA A 73 5.26 3.61 9.27
CA ALA A 73 6.43 4.23 8.64
C ALA A 73 7.00 3.44 7.44
N ASP A 74 6.73 2.14 7.34
CA ASP A 74 7.23 1.31 6.25
C ASP A 74 6.52 1.59 4.92
N ALA A 75 5.18 1.56 4.87
CA ALA A 75 4.45 1.83 3.62
C ALA A 75 4.53 3.30 3.21
N THR A 76 4.39 4.22 4.15
CA THR A 76 4.45 5.67 3.85
C THR A 76 5.80 6.06 3.24
N ALA A 77 6.91 5.53 3.78
CA ALA A 77 8.23 5.70 3.18
C ALA A 77 8.35 5.05 1.79
N ALA A 78 7.76 3.88 1.58
CA ALA A 78 7.80 3.19 0.28
C ALA A 78 7.00 3.95 -0.79
N ILE A 79 5.83 4.49 -0.44
CA ILE A 79 4.96 5.26 -1.33
C ILE A 79 5.60 6.62 -1.69
N GLY A 80 6.35 7.22 -0.75
CA GLY A 80 6.99 8.52 -0.90
C GLY A 80 6.51 9.60 0.08
N ASP A 81 5.58 9.26 0.97
CA ASP A 81 5.14 10.15 2.07
C ASP A 81 6.16 10.15 3.21
N MET A 82 7.27 10.88 3.00
CA MET A 82 8.35 10.95 3.97
C MET A 82 7.98 11.72 5.24
N ALA A 83 7.06 12.69 5.14
CA ALA A 83 6.59 13.47 6.29
C ALA A 83 5.86 12.56 7.27
N GLU A 84 4.91 11.76 6.78
CA GLU A 84 4.20 10.79 7.59
C GLU A 84 5.11 9.64 8.06
N ALA A 85 6.02 9.16 7.21
CA ALA A 85 7.00 8.16 7.61
C ALA A 85 7.87 8.64 8.77
N GLN A 86 8.29 9.91 8.74
CA GLN A 86 9.05 10.54 9.81
C GLN A 86 8.20 10.68 11.07
N ARG A 87 6.95 11.15 10.96
CA ARG A 87 6.02 11.26 12.08
C ARG A 87 5.80 9.91 12.78
N ALA A 88 5.47 8.87 12.01
CA ALA A 88 5.25 7.52 12.51
C ALA A 88 6.52 6.92 13.15
N THR A 89 7.70 7.20 12.58
CA THR A 89 8.99 6.76 13.15
C THR A 89 9.30 7.47 14.47
N LEU A 90 9.04 8.77 14.57
CA LEU A 90 9.20 9.53 15.82
C LEU A 90 8.20 9.09 16.88
N LEU A 91 6.95 8.82 16.50
CA LEU A 91 5.96 8.20 17.37
C LEU A 91 6.45 6.82 17.85
N ALA A 92 7.02 5.99 16.98
CA ALA A 92 7.59 4.71 17.38
C ALA A 92 8.70 4.86 18.43
N MET A 93 9.49 5.93 18.34
CA MET A 93 10.55 6.24 19.31
C MET A 93 10.00 6.43 20.73
N THR A 94 8.83 7.04 20.90
CA THR A 94 8.24 7.34 22.23
C THR A 94 7.89 6.07 22.99
N PHE A 95 7.59 4.98 22.29
CA PHE A 95 7.29 3.66 22.87
C PHE A 95 8.52 2.87 23.31
N THR A 96 9.73 3.34 22.99
CA THR A 96 10.97 2.60 23.27
C THR A 96 11.56 2.99 24.62
N PRO A 97 12.16 2.05 25.38
CA PRO A 97 12.84 2.36 26.63
C PRO A 97 13.90 3.45 26.42
N HIS A 98 13.83 4.51 27.24
CA HIS A 98 14.72 5.68 27.13
C HIS A 98 14.70 6.36 25.75
N GLN A 99 13.67 6.13 24.93
CA GLN A 99 13.56 6.66 23.57
C GLN A 99 14.74 6.23 22.67
N ARG A 100 15.25 5.02 22.91
CA ARG A 100 16.39 4.44 22.17
C ARG A 100 15.95 3.17 21.46
N SER A 101 16.01 3.19 20.14
CA SER A 101 15.92 2.00 19.30
C SER A 101 16.82 2.17 18.10
N SER A 102 17.69 1.18 17.86
CA SER A 102 18.54 1.20 16.68
C SER A 102 17.74 1.05 15.39
N ARG A 103 16.60 0.34 15.43
CA ARG A 103 15.70 0.23 14.27
C ARG A 103 15.07 1.59 13.93
N VAL A 104 14.62 2.33 14.94
CA VAL A 104 14.09 3.69 14.74
C VAL A 104 15.17 4.62 14.21
N ALA A 105 16.37 4.61 14.81
CA ALA A 105 17.48 5.44 14.34
C ALA A 105 17.88 5.12 12.90
N LYS A 106 17.93 3.83 12.51
CA LYS A 106 18.20 3.41 11.13
C LYS A 106 17.14 3.91 10.16
N LYS A 107 15.86 3.77 10.52
CA LYS A 107 14.75 4.26 9.69
C LYS A 107 14.80 5.79 9.52
N MET A 108 15.13 6.53 10.58
CA MET A 108 15.32 7.98 10.50
C MET A 108 16.48 8.37 9.57
N VAL A 109 17.58 7.61 9.58
CA VAL A 109 18.68 7.81 8.61
C VAL A 109 18.17 7.58 7.18
N GLU A 110 17.45 6.49 6.93
CA GLU A 110 16.91 6.17 5.60
C GLU A 110 15.97 7.27 5.08
N ILE A 111 15.05 7.75 5.93
CA ILE A 111 14.13 8.84 5.60
C ILE A 111 14.91 10.14 5.32
N ALA A 112 15.80 10.53 6.23
CA ALA A 112 16.56 11.77 6.11
C ALA A 112 17.45 11.78 4.85
N MET A 113 18.10 10.65 4.54
CA MET A 113 18.88 10.49 3.30
C MET A 113 18.00 10.60 2.05
N THR A 114 16.77 10.08 2.09
CA THR A 114 15.84 10.13 0.95
C THR A 114 15.35 11.55 0.68
N VAL A 115 14.98 12.28 1.75
CA VAL A 115 14.58 13.70 1.68
C VAL A 115 15.77 14.62 1.35
N GLY A 116 17.00 14.18 1.61
CA GLY A 116 18.21 14.98 1.43
C GLY A 116 18.59 15.82 2.65
N ASP A 117 17.98 15.57 3.81
CA ASP A 117 18.34 16.18 5.09
C ASP A 117 19.60 15.51 5.67
N LYS A 118 20.75 16.03 5.24
CA LYS A 118 22.06 15.51 5.65
C LYS A 118 22.34 15.69 7.14
N GLU A 119 21.82 16.77 7.74
CA GLU A 119 22.07 17.08 9.15
C GLU A 119 21.33 16.10 10.06
N LEU A 120 20.07 15.82 9.75
CA LEU A 120 19.27 14.84 10.48
C LEU A 120 19.85 13.42 10.32
N ALA A 121 20.25 13.05 9.10
CA ALA A 121 20.92 11.77 8.85
C ALA A 121 22.18 11.63 9.72
N GLU A 122 23.04 12.66 9.74
CA GLU A 122 24.28 12.60 10.53
C GLU A 122 24.06 12.51 12.03
N LYS A 123 23.04 13.18 12.54
CA LYS A 123 22.67 13.10 13.96
C LYS A 123 22.40 11.65 14.39
N PHE A 124 21.62 10.89 13.61
CA PHE A 124 21.30 9.50 13.93
C PHE A 124 22.47 8.55 13.62
N LEU A 125 23.25 8.79 12.56
CA LEU A 125 24.47 8.04 12.27
C LEU A 125 25.47 8.13 13.41
N TRP A 126 25.71 9.34 13.94
CA TRP A 126 26.59 9.55 15.08
C TRP A 126 26.14 8.76 16.32
N GLN A 127 24.83 8.66 16.57
CA GLN A 127 24.31 7.84 17.67
C GLN A 127 24.57 6.34 17.44
N LEU A 128 24.35 5.85 16.21
CA LEU A 128 24.52 4.45 15.84
C LEU A 128 25.98 3.98 15.88
N GLU A 129 26.94 4.83 15.46
CA GLU A 129 28.38 4.51 15.46
C GLU A 129 28.95 4.22 16.85
N ARG A 130 28.35 4.80 17.89
CA ARG A 130 28.73 4.59 19.29
C ARG A 130 28.31 3.23 19.81
N THR A 131 27.50 2.48 19.06
CA THR A 131 27.09 1.11 19.38
C THR A 131 27.90 0.10 18.58
N ALA A 132 28.48 -0.91 19.23
CA ALA A 132 29.36 -1.87 18.56
C ALA A 132 28.66 -2.64 17.42
N LEU A 133 27.37 -2.98 17.59
CA LEU A 133 26.58 -3.77 16.62
C LEU A 133 26.17 -3.00 15.36
N HIS A 134 26.20 -1.66 15.37
CA HIS A 134 25.73 -0.85 14.24
C HIS A 134 26.77 0.10 13.69
N ARG A 135 28.00 0.04 14.23
CA ARG A 135 29.11 0.89 13.81
C ARG A 135 29.44 0.75 12.33
N GLU A 136 29.57 -0.49 11.85
CA GLU A 136 29.88 -0.76 10.44
C GLU A 136 28.76 -0.28 9.53
N TRP A 137 27.50 -0.59 9.87
CA TRP A 137 26.34 -0.11 9.13
C TRP A 137 26.31 1.43 9.03
N ALA A 138 26.57 2.12 10.13
CA ALA A 138 26.56 3.58 10.17
C ALA A 138 27.72 4.20 9.39
N ALA A 139 28.92 3.63 9.48
CA ALA A 139 30.07 4.10 8.69
C ALA A 139 29.82 3.95 7.18
N ASN A 140 29.22 2.83 6.74
CA ASN A 140 28.87 2.61 5.34
C ASN A 140 27.82 3.63 4.86
N ARG A 141 26.75 3.87 5.63
CA ARG A 141 25.73 4.87 5.29
C ARG A 141 26.26 6.30 5.30
N ARG A 142 27.19 6.64 6.19
CA ARG A 142 27.89 7.93 6.16
C ARG A 142 28.70 8.12 4.89
N ALA A 143 29.40 7.08 4.42
CA ALA A 143 30.15 7.15 3.17
C ALA A 143 29.23 7.42 1.96
N GLU A 144 28.06 6.78 1.92
CA GLU A 144 27.02 7.04 0.90
C GLU A 144 26.49 8.49 0.97
N LEU A 145 26.23 8.99 2.18
CA LEU A 145 25.78 10.37 2.40
C LEU A 145 26.79 11.40 1.87
N VAL A 146 28.10 11.14 2.07
CA VAL A 146 29.19 11.99 1.60
C VAL A 146 29.35 11.90 0.08
N SER A 147 29.23 10.72 -0.51
CA SER A 147 29.32 10.53 -1.96
C SER A 147 28.10 11.07 -2.72
N GLY A 148 27.01 11.36 -2.01
CA GLY A 148 25.73 11.74 -2.62
C GLY A 148 24.99 10.54 -3.22
N ALA A 149 25.40 9.31 -2.89
CA ALA A 149 24.68 8.11 -3.26
C ALA A 149 23.38 8.05 -2.45
N VAL A 150 22.25 8.25 -3.12
CA VAL A 150 20.93 8.20 -2.48
C VAL A 150 20.43 6.74 -2.48
N PRO A 151 19.85 6.24 -1.37
CA PRO A 151 19.42 4.84 -1.27
C PRO A 151 18.34 4.40 -2.27
N SER A 152 17.58 5.33 -2.87
CA SER A 152 16.65 5.07 -3.97
C SER A 152 16.29 6.36 -4.72
N ASP A 153 16.83 6.54 -5.93
CA ASP A 153 16.47 7.66 -6.81
C ASP A 153 14.98 7.64 -7.20
N GLU A 154 14.39 6.44 -7.27
CA GLU A 154 12.99 6.24 -7.62
C GLU A 154 12.05 6.76 -6.52
N VAL A 155 12.34 6.46 -5.25
CA VAL A 155 11.55 7.00 -4.13
C VAL A 155 11.77 8.51 -4.00
N ARG A 156 12.97 9.01 -4.30
CA ARG A 156 13.23 10.45 -4.31
C ARG A 156 12.43 11.19 -5.39
N ALA A 157 12.20 10.56 -6.54
CA ALA A 157 11.34 11.10 -7.59
C ALA A 157 9.86 11.17 -7.17
N ASN A 158 9.46 10.49 -6.10
CA ASN A 158 8.10 10.48 -5.56
C ASN A 158 7.87 11.52 -4.45
N LEU A 159 8.90 12.29 -4.07
CA LEU A 159 8.75 13.30 -3.04
C LEU A 159 7.85 14.45 -3.51
N VAL A 160 6.92 14.84 -2.65
CA VAL A 160 6.10 16.04 -2.87
C VAL A 160 6.94 17.27 -2.53
N GLU A 161 7.18 18.16 -3.50
CA GLU A 161 7.96 19.40 -3.28
C GLU A 161 7.24 20.41 -2.37
N ASN A 162 5.90 20.36 -2.34
CA ASN A 162 5.06 21.25 -1.54
C ASN A 162 4.51 20.52 -0.32
N ASP A 163 5.09 20.83 0.83
CA ASP A 163 4.73 20.33 2.16
C ASP A 163 3.41 20.99 2.63
N GLY A 164 2.31 20.70 1.94
CA GLY A 164 0.98 21.02 2.42
C GLY A 164 0.72 20.20 3.67
N PHE A 165 0.31 20.84 4.77
CA PHE A 165 0.02 20.14 6.02
C PHE A 165 -1.12 19.14 5.80
N VAL A 166 -0.78 17.87 5.54
CA VAL A 166 -1.71 16.77 5.60
C VAL A 166 -1.77 16.31 7.04
N GLY A 167 -2.96 16.34 7.63
CA GLY A 167 -3.17 15.87 9.00
C GLY A 167 -2.74 14.41 9.15
N ALA A 168 -2.25 14.05 10.33
CA ALA A 168 -1.90 12.66 10.66
C ALA A 168 -3.05 11.70 10.32
N ASN A 169 -2.70 10.54 9.74
CA ASN A 169 -3.65 9.50 9.32
C ASN A 169 -4.67 9.97 8.26
N ASN A 170 -4.45 11.11 7.58
CA ASN A 170 -5.34 11.61 6.53
C ASN A 170 -4.88 11.13 5.14
N TRP A 171 -5.18 9.87 4.84
CA TRP A 171 -4.61 9.15 3.70
C TRP A 171 -5.01 9.69 2.33
N TYR A 172 -6.26 10.15 2.14
CA TYR A 172 -6.72 10.60 0.82
C TYR A 172 -5.97 11.85 0.34
N PRO A 173 -5.92 12.96 1.10
CA PRO A 173 -5.13 14.12 0.70
C PRO A 173 -3.64 13.82 0.50
N ALA A 174 -3.04 12.95 1.33
CA ALA A 174 -1.65 12.52 1.15
C ALA A 174 -1.45 11.81 -0.20
N LEU A 175 -2.28 10.80 -0.50
CA LEU A 175 -2.21 10.04 -1.73
C LEU A 175 -2.49 10.92 -2.96
N TYR A 176 -3.46 11.83 -2.90
CA TYR A 176 -3.69 12.80 -3.98
C TYR A 176 -2.47 13.69 -4.19
N ALA A 177 -1.88 14.23 -3.12
CA ALA A 177 -0.68 15.07 -3.25
C ALA A 177 0.49 14.31 -3.92
N LEU A 178 0.68 13.04 -3.59
CA LEU A 178 1.72 12.19 -4.18
C LEU A 178 1.47 11.91 -5.66
N VAL A 179 0.24 11.57 -6.03
CA VAL A 179 -0.13 11.26 -7.42
C VAL A 179 -0.10 12.51 -8.29
N GLU A 180 -0.52 13.67 -7.77
CA GLU A 180 -0.46 14.95 -8.49
C GLU A 180 0.97 15.45 -8.66
N ALA A 181 1.84 15.24 -7.65
CA ALA A 181 3.25 15.58 -7.74
C ALA A 181 3.99 14.68 -8.74
N ASN A 182 3.69 13.39 -8.74
CA ASN A 182 4.27 12.42 -9.68
C ASN A 182 3.25 11.36 -10.12
N GLY A 183 2.58 11.61 -11.25
CA GLY A 183 1.63 10.65 -11.84
C GLY A 183 2.28 9.35 -12.34
N ALA A 184 3.62 9.26 -12.37
CA ALA A 184 4.32 8.00 -12.64
C ALA A 184 4.54 7.15 -11.36
N ASN A 185 4.22 7.66 -10.17
CA ASN A 185 4.27 6.92 -8.92
C ASN A 185 3.17 5.86 -8.90
N ARG A 186 3.50 4.69 -9.46
CA ARG A 186 2.58 3.56 -9.58
C ARG A 186 2.02 3.12 -8.22
N MET A 187 2.87 3.09 -7.21
CA MET A 187 2.47 2.65 -5.87
C MET A 187 1.42 3.59 -5.28
N ALA A 188 1.61 4.92 -5.37
CA ALA A 188 0.61 5.87 -4.86
C ALA A 188 -0.74 5.74 -5.57
N VAL A 189 -0.74 5.56 -6.91
CA VAL A 189 -1.96 5.32 -7.68
C VAL A 189 -2.63 4.02 -7.25
N ASP A 190 -1.88 2.92 -7.14
CA ASP A 190 -2.45 1.63 -6.75
C ASP A 190 -3.01 1.65 -5.32
N TYR A 191 -2.36 2.35 -4.39
CA TYR A 191 -2.88 2.57 -3.04
C TYR A 191 -4.17 3.39 -3.05
N LEU A 192 -4.24 4.48 -3.82
CA LEU A 192 -5.43 5.32 -3.95
C LEU A 192 -6.63 4.52 -4.49
N LEU A 193 -6.42 3.78 -5.59
CA LEU A 193 -7.47 2.96 -6.19
C LEU A 193 -7.89 1.82 -5.26
N SER A 194 -6.93 1.12 -4.66
CA SER A 194 -7.23 0.03 -3.72
C SER A 194 -7.98 0.54 -2.48
N MET A 195 -7.69 1.75 -2.01
CA MET A 195 -8.44 2.40 -0.92
C MET A 195 -9.92 2.57 -1.28
N HIS A 196 -10.22 3.10 -2.47
CA HIS A 196 -11.60 3.22 -2.96
C HIS A 196 -12.29 1.86 -3.07
N LEU A 197 -11.60 0.86 -3.65
CA LEU A 197 -12.15 -0.48 -3.81
C LEU A 197 -12.47 -1.14 -2.47
N LEU A 198 -11.58 -1.06 -1.48
CA LEU A 198 -11.80 -1.62 -0.14
C LEU A 198 -12.90 -0.87 0.62
N ARG A 199 -13.15 0.41 0.31
CA ARG A 199 -14.31 1.18 0.79
C ARG A 199 -15.57 0.98 -0.06
N LYS A 200 -15.51 0.15 -1.10
CA LYS A 200 -16.61 -0.11 -2.06
C LYS A 200 -17.13 1.19 -2.70
N ASP A 201 -16.27 2.19 -2.86
CA ASP A 201 -16.57 3.47 -3.49
C ASP A 201 -16.26 3.40 -4.99
N ARG A 202 -17.20 2.84 -5.74
CA ARG A 202 -17.04 2.58 -7.18
C ARG A 202 -16.95 3.87 -8.00
N GLU A 203 -17.64 4.93 -7.58
CA GLU A 203 -17.67 6.22 -8.28
C GLU A 203 -16.29 6.86 -8.22
N ARG A 204 -15.73 7.00 -7.01
CA ARG A 204 -14.38 7.56 -6.86
C ARG A 204 -13.29 6.68 -7.47
N PHE A 205 -13.46 5.36 -7.40
CA PHE A 205 -12.56 4.44 -8.09
C PHE A 205 -12.53 4.73 -9.59
N LEU A 206 -13.69 4.84 -10.25
CA LEU A 206 -13.76 5.08 -11.69
C LEU A 206 -13.16 6.44 -12.06
N ASP A 207 -13.51 7.50 -11.32
CA ASP A 207 -12.99 8.85 -11.54
C ASP A 207 -11.45 8.90 -11.45
N ASP A 208 -10.88 8.33 -10.38
CA ASP A 208 -9.44 8.33 -10.17
C ASP A 208 -8.71 7.34 -11.09
N TYR A 209 -9.37 6.26 -11.50
CA TYR A 209 -8.83 5.32 -12.49
C TYR A 209 -8.67 6.02 -13.85
N GLU A 210 -9.70 6.71 -14.31
CA GLU A 210 -9.68 7.52 -15.54
C GLU A 210 -8.67 8.67 -15.48
N ARG A 211 -8.55 9.29 -14.32
CA ARG A 211 -7.69 10.46 -14.15
C ARG A 211 -6.21 10.11 -14.05
N TYR A 212 -5.85 9.08 -13.28
CA TYR A 212 -4.46 8.81 -12.92
C TYR A 212 -3.93 7.51 -13.50
N PHE A 213 -4.75 6.45 -13.59
CA PHE A 213 -4.28 5.15 -14.05
C PHE A 213 -4.27 5.05 -15.57
N TYR A 214 -5.44 5.22 -16.18
CA TYR A 214 -5.65 4.96 -17.60
C TYR A 214 -4.72 5.77 -18.52
N PRO A 215 -4.48 7.07 -18.29
CA PRO A 215 -3.60 7.87 -19.16
C PRO A 215 -2.15 7.40 -19.15
N ARG A 216 -1.74 6.65 -18.11
CA ARG A 216 -0.35 6.25 -17.89
C ARG A 216 -0.07 4.80 -18.27
N TRP A 217 -0.99 3.89 -17.92
CA TRP A 217 -0.82 2.44 -18.13
C TRP A 217 -1.80 1.84 -19.13
N GLY A 218 -2.82 2.59 -19.57
CA GLY A 218 -3.73 2.20 -20.64
C GLY A 218 -4.58 0.97 -20.35
N ALA A 219 -5.01 0.32 -21.43
CA ALA A 219 -5.98 -0.79 -21.45
C ALA A 219 -5.40 -2.16 -21.03
N GLN A 220 -4.60 -2.17 -19.97
CA GLN A 220 -4.16 -3.40 -19.28
C GLN A 220 -4.29 -3.26 -17.75
N PRO A 221 -5.50 -2.99 -17.23
CA PRO A 221 -5.72 -2.94 -15.80
C PRO A 221 -5.43 -4.29 -15.13
N PRO A 222 -4.88 -4.29 -13.91
CA PRO A 222 -4.83 -5.46 -13.05
C PRO A 222 -6.20 -6.13 -12.88
N LYS A 223 -6.20 -7.43 -12.57
CA LYS A 223 -7.42 -8.25 -12.48
C LYS A 223 -8.48 -7.66 -11.55
N VAL A 224 -8.10 -7.16 -10.37
CA VAL A 224 -9.07 -6.59 -9.42
C VAL A 224 -9.70 -5.31 -9.99
N TYR A 225 -8.95 -4.52 -10.75
CA TYR A 225 -9.48 -3.31 -11.39
C TYR A 225 -10.40 -3.66 -12.54
N GLN A 226 -10.10 -4.69 -13.33
CA GLN A 226 -11.03 -5.23 -14.32
C GLN A 226 -12.36 -5.67 -13.68
N GLN A 227 -12.27 -6.40 -12.55
CA GLN A 227 -13.46 -6.84 -11.81
C GLN A 227 -14.27 -5.65 -11.27
N ALA A 228 -13.60 -4.61 -10.79
CA ALA A 228 -14.26 -3.39 -10.33
C ALA A 228 -14.92 -2.62 -11.48
N LEU A 229 -14.23 -2.45 -12.62
CA LEU A 229 -14.77 -1.79 -13.81
C LEU A 229 -16.04 -2.49 -14.32
N MET A 230 -16.10 -3.83 -14.27
CA MET A 230 -17.32 -4.60 -14.60
C MET A 230 -18.52 -4.27 -13.70
N MET A 231 -18.31 -3.70 -12.51
CA MET A 231 -19.37 -3.28 -11.57
C MET A 231 -19.61 -1.76 -11.54
N SER A 232 -18.86 -0.98 -12.32
CA SER A 232 -18.92 0.49 -12.25
C SER A 232 -20.00 1.11 -13.14
N PHE A 233 -20.66 0.32 -14.00
CA PHE A 233 -21.62 0.80 -15.00
C PHE A 233 -22.98 0.12 -14.83
N ASP A 234 -24.04 0.92 -14.78
CA ASP A 234 -25.43 0.44 -14.68
C ASP A 234 -26.08 0.27 -16.08
N ASP A 235 -25.63 1.03 -17.08
CA ASP A 235 -26.11 0.93 -18.47
C ASP A 235 -25.27 -0.10 -19.27
N GLU A 236 -25.97 -0.98 -19.99
CA GLU A 236 -25.32 -2.05 -20.76
C GLU A 236 -24.47 -1.49 -21.91
N SER A 237 -24.89 -0.39 -22.54
CA SER A 237 -24.15 0.23 -23.64
C SER A 237 -22.85 0.85 -23.13
N GLU A 238 -22.91 1.55 -21.99
CA GLU A 238 -21.73 2.12 -21.32
C GLU A 238 -20.74 1.02 -20.87
N LEU A 239 -21.26 -0.08 -20.32
CA LEU A 239 -20.43 -1.23 -19.94
C LEU A 239 -19.71 -1.85 -21.15
N MET A 240 -20.39 -2.00 -22.28
CA MET A 240 -19.79 -2.53 -23.50
C MET A 240 -18.69 -1.61 -24.05
N GLU A 241 -18.91 -0.29 -24.03
CA GLU A 241 -17.87 0.69 -24.38
C GLU A 241 -16.67 0.60 -23.42
N ALA A 242 -16.93 0.49 -22.12
CA ALA A 242 -15.90 0.33 -21.09
C ALA A 242 -15.07 -0.96 -21.28
N ILE A 243 -15.71 -2.08 -21.62
CA ILE A 243 -15.04 -3.35 -21.90
C ILE A 243 -14.03 -3.20 -23.03
N GLU A 244 -14.43 -2.56 -24.13
CA GLU A 244 -13.55 -2.30 -25.28
C GLU A 244 -12.45 -1.28 -24.93
N ARG A 245 -12.83 -0.17 -24.28
CA ARG A 245 -11.94 0.96 -23.97
C ARG A 245 -10.83 0.59 -22.98
N TYR A 246 -11.16 -0.18 -21.95
CA TYR A 246 -10.21 -0.57 -20.90
C TYR A 246 -9.56 -1.94 -21.14
N GLY A 247 -9.97 -2.66 -22.19
CA GLY A 247 -9.40 -3.97 -22.51
C GLY A 247 -9.71 -5.03 -21.46
N ILE A 248 -10.95 -5.05 -20.94
CA ILE A 248 -11.35 -6.04 -19.93
C ILE A 248 -11.27 -7.44 -20.55
N SER A 249 -10.55 -8.35 -19.90
CA SER A 249 -10.31 -9.68 -20.44
C SER A 249 -11.59 -10.51 -20.57
N ALA A 250 -11.65 -11.36 -21.59
CA ALA A 250 -12.78 -12.29 -21.79
C ALA A 250 -12.93 -13.31 -20.64
N GLU A 251 -11.86 -13.53 -19.86
CA GLU A 251 -11.93 -14.32 -18.63
C GLU A 251 -12.74 -13.59 -17.56
N VAL A 252 -12.36 -12.35 -17.22
CA VAL A 252 -13.08 -11.55 -16.21
C VAL A 252 -14.53 -11.31 -16.63
N GLN A 253 -14.80 -11.06 -17.91
CA GLN A 253 -16.18 -10.92 -18.41
C GLN A 253 -17.02 -12.18 -18.16
N ARG A 254 -16.50 -13.36 -18.52
CA ARG A 254 -17.20 -14.65 -18.31
C ARG A 254 -17.40 -14.93 -16.83
N ASP A 255 -16.38 -14.70 -16.02
CA ASP A 255 -16.44 -14.90 -14.57
C ASP A 255 -17.49 -13.98 -13.93
N CYS A 256 -17.62 -12.73 -14.40
CA CYS A 256 -18.61 -11.78 -13.88
C CYS A 256 -20.03 -12.23 -14.17
N ILE A 257 -20.28 -12.73 -15.39
CA ILE A 257 -21.59 -13.25 -15.82
C ILE A 257 -21.94 -14.51 -15.01
N ASP A 258 -20.99 -15.44 -14.88
CA ASP A 258 -21.18 -16.66 -14.09
C ASP A 258 -21.45 -16.35 -12.61
N TYR A 259 -20.68 -15.43 -12.02
CA TYR A 259 -20.87 -14.95 -10.66
C TYR A 259 -22.28 -14.40 -10.47
N SER A 260 -22.69 -13.48 -11.35
CA SER A 260 -23.99 -12.81 -11.27
C SER A 260 -25.14 -13.81 -11.40
N ARG A 261 -25.04 -14.78 -12.31
CA ARG A 261 -26.04 -15.84 -12.49
C ARG A 261 -26.22 -16.66 -11.21
N ILE A 262 -25.11 -17.11 -10.60
CA ILE A 262 -25.16 -17.93 -9.37
C ILE A 262 -25.64 -17.08 -8.18
N TYR A 263 -25.19 -15.83 -8.08
CA TYR A 263 -25.61 -14.92 -7.03
C TYR A 263 -27.13 -14.72 -7.03
N VAL A 264 -27.73 -14.50 -8.21
CA VAL A 264 -29.18 -14.36 -8.36
C VAL A 264 -29.91 -15.68 -8.09
N SER A 265 -29.43 -16.82 -8.60
CA SER A 265 -30.10 -18.12 -8.40
C SER A 265 -30.12 -18.56 -6.94
N GLU A 266 -29.06 -18.25 -6.19
CA GLU A 266 -28.96 -18.59 -4.77
C GLU A 266 -29.63 -17.57 -3.84
N GLY A 267 -30.23 -16.51 -4.38
CA GLY A 267 -30.88 -15.44 -3.62
C GLY A 267 -29.89 -14.62 -2.78
N GLY A 268 -28.68 -14.40 -3.31
CA GLY A 268 -27.62 -13.64 -2.65
C GLY A 268 -26.85 -14.39 -1.56
N ARG A 269 -27.01 -15.71 -1.46
CA ARG A 269 -26.25 -16.56 -0.53
C ARG A 269 -24.88 -16.91 -1.12
N GLY A 270 -23.82 -16.76 -0.31
CA GLY A 270 -22.43 -16.91 -0.76
C GLY A 270 -21.90 -18.33 -0.85
N GLU A 271 -22.62 -19.34 -0.32
CA GLU A 271 -22.14 -20.72 -0.20
C GLU A 271 -21.72 -21.31 -1.55
N ALA A 272 -22.56 -21.18 -2.58
CA ALA A 272 -22.26 -21.70 -3.93
C ALA A 272 -21.18 -20.90 -4.67
N LEU A 273 -20.87 -19.69 -4.21
CA LEU A 273 -19.85 -18.82 -4.81
C LEU A 273 -18.47 -19.01 -4.17
N GLN A 274 -18.41 -19.63 -2.99
CA GLN A 274 -17.20 -19.64 -2.17
C GLN A 274 -16.03 -20.40 -2.82
N GLU A 275 -16.31 -21.54 -3.45
CA GLU A 275 -15.28 -22.40 -4.04
C GLU A 275 -14.54 -21.70 -5.19
N ARG A 276 -15.27 -21.05 -6.11
CA ARG A 276 -14.70 -20.43 -7.31
C ARG A 276 -14.40 -18.94 -7.15
N PHE A 277 -15.21 -18.22 -6.37
CA PHE A 277 -15.22 -16.75 -6.41
C PHE A 277 -14.85 -16.08 -5.08
N SER A 278 -14.50 -16.82 -4.03
CA SER A 278 -14.15 -16.24 -2.72
C SER A 278 -13.03 -15.19 -2.76
N ARG A 279 -12.15 -15.26 -3.77
CA ARG A 279 -11.01 -14.35 -3.97
C ARG A 279 -11.27 -13.23 -4.99
N THR A 280 -12.50 -13.09 -5.47
CA THR A 280 -12.89 -12.00 -6.38
C THR A 280 -13.27 -10.74 -5.61
N TYR A 281 -13.10 -9.59 -6.26
CA TYR A 281 -13.62 -8.31 -5.78
C TYR A 281 -15.14 -8.32 -5.60
N TRP A 282 -15.87 -9.02 -6.46
CA TRP A 282 -17.32 -9.16 -6.36
C TRP A 282 -17.73 -9.85 -5.05
N PHE A 283 -17.05 -10.94 -4.69
CA PHE A 283 -17.28 -11.64 -3.43
C PHE A 283 -16.90 -10.77 -2.23
N TYR A 284 -15.78 -10.05 -2.30
CA TYR A 284 -15.42 -9.06 -1.29
C TYR A 284 -16.52 -8.00 -1.12
N CYS A 285 -17.03 -7.42 -2.20
CA CYS A 285 -18.09 -6.41 -2.17
C CYS A 285 -19.37 -6.92 -1.49
N ASN A 286 -19.77 -8.15 -1.80
CA ASN A 286 -21.03 -8.70 -1.31
C ASN A 286 -20.97 -9.24 0.12
N TYR A 287 -19.82 -9.76 0.57
CA TYR A 287 -19.74 -10.50 1.83
C TYR A 287 -18.76 -9.95 2.86
N ALA A 288 -17.82 -9.08 2.48
CA ALA A 288 -16.93 -8.46 3.45
C ALA A 288 -17.68 -7.41 4.27
N GLN A 289 -17.63 -7.55 5.60
CA GLN A 289 -18.15 -6.54 6.54
C GLN A 289 -17.10 -5.44 6.75
N MET A 290 -17.52 -4.18 6.68
CA MET A 290 -16.72 -3.07 7.16
C MET A 290 -17.05 -2.88 8.64
N ASN A 291 -16.25 -3.47 9.52
CA ASN A 291 -16.35 -3.23 10.96
C ASN A 291 -15.32 -2.18 11.37
#